data_AF-A0A520UMY8-F1
#
_entry.id   AF-A0A520UMY8-F1
#
_cell.length_a   1.000
_cell.length_b   1.000
_cell.length_c   1.000
_cell.angle_alpha   90.00
_cell.angle_beta   90.00
_cell.angle_gamma   90.00
#
_symmetry.space_group_name_H-M   'P 1'
#
loop_
_entity.id
_entity.type
_entity.pdbx_description
1 polymer ?
#
loop_
_entity_poly.entity_id
_entity_poly.type
_entity_poly.pdbx_seq_one_letter_code
_entity_poly.pdbx_strand_id
1 'polypeptide(L)'
;MAIFIVVISYFSIKSELPGVIALLKLPALAQKPAFQDGSTRTLQAQIDGKEKELKVTTLDDLLTKMMSTKKKGILYLDEDRKGGRNIEMELTSDDEDDYMRLKLLHGEETLRDQQFNLDKDISGPFHFISEALRDV
;
A
#
# COMPACT_ATOMS: atom_id res chain seq x y z
N MET A 1 -23.34 2.28 -29.26
CA MET A 1 -23.60 2.24 -27.80
C MET A 1 -22.91 1.00 -27.27
N ALA A 2 -21.67 1.13 -26.80
CA ALA A 2 -20.81 0.00 -26.45
C ALA A 2 -21.05 -0.39 -24.99
N ILE A 3 -21.50 -1.63 -24.78
CA ILE A 3 -21.69 -2.25 -23.47
C ILE A 3 -20.30 -2.67 -23.00
N PHE A 4 -19.81 -2.07 -21.91
CA PHE A 4 -18.62 -2.53 -21.21
C PHE A 4 -18.95 -3.82 -20.46
N ILE A 5 -18.75 -4.96 -21.12
CA ILE A 5 -18.69 -6.26 -20.44
C ILE A 5 -17.24 -6.42 -19.99
N VAL A 6 -16.93 -5.92 -18.79
CA VAL A 6 -15.73 -6.39 -18.07
C VAL A 6 -16.07 -7.79 -17.60
N VAL A 7 -15.36 -8.75 -18.17
CA VAL A 7 -15.49 -10.19 -17.92
C VAL A 7 -15.12 -10.47 -16.46
N ILE A 8 -16.11 -10.43 -15.57
CA ILE A 8 -16.06 -11.05 -14.24
C ILE A 8 -16.33 -12.54 -14.46
N SER A 9 -15.35 -13.24 -15.05
CA SER A 9 -15.44 -14.69 -15.24
C SER A 9 -14.23 -15.33 -14.61
N TYR A 10 -14.33 -15.57 -13.30
CA TYR A 10 -13.81 -16.72 -12.55
C TYR A 10 -13.81 -16.35 -11.07
N PHE A 11 -14.98 -16.25 -10.44
CA PHE A 11 -15.13 -16.59 -9.02
C PHE A 11 -16.62 -16.61 -8.74
N SER A 12 -17.15 -17.80 -8.49
CA SER A 12 -18.52 -17.99 -8.03
C SER A 12 -18.61 -17.42 -6.63
N ILE A 13 -19.02 -16.15 -6.50
CA ILE A 13 -19.08 -15.48 -5.20
C ILE A 13 -20.33 -15.96 -4.47
N LYS A 14 -20.15 -16.99 -3.63
CA LYS A 14 -20.98 -17.16 -2.45
C LYS A 14 -20.75 -15.95 -1.55
N SER A 15 -21.78 -15.13 -1.48
CA SER A 15 -21.82 -13.79 -0.92
C SER A 15 -21.82 -13.79 0.62
N GLU A 16 -20.72 -14.24 1.25
CA GLU A 16 -20.51 -14.12 2.71
C GLU A 16 -19.02 -14.01 3.10
N LEU A 17 -18.25 -13.04 2.57
CA LEU A 17 -16.88 -12.80 3.07
C LEU A 17 -16.49 -11.30 3.04
N PRO A 18 -15.85 -10.75 4.10
CA PRO A 18 -15.26 -9.40 4.07
C PRO A 18 -14.29 -9.18 2.90
N GLY A 19 -13.64 -10.24 2.41
CA GLY A 19 -12.73 -10.19 1.26
C GLY A 19 -13.37 -9.76 -0.06
N VAL A 20 -14.64 -10.11 -0.34
CA VAL A 20 -15.30 -9.67 -1.59
C VAL A 20 -15.70 -8.19 -1.55
N ILE A 21 -15.99 -7.65 -0.35
CA ILE A 21 -16.23 -6.21 -0.15
C ILE A 21 -14.92 -5.42 -0.30
N ALA A 22 -13.81 -5.95 0.23
CA ALA A 22 -12.48 -5.37 0.06
C ALA A 22 -12.10 -5.31 -1.43
N LEU A 23 -12.30 -6.41 -2.17
CA LEU A 23 -12.02 -6.51 -3.61
C LEU A 23 -12.81 -5.50 -4.45
N LEU A 24 -14.08 -5.28 -4.15
CA LEU A 24 -14.92 -4.28 -4.83
C LEU A 24 -14.52 -2.83 -4.53
N LYS A 25 -13.92 -2.57 -3.36
CA LYS A 25 -13.49 -1.23 -2.94
C LYS A 25 -12.09 -0.87 -3.42
N LEU A 26 -11.26 -1.85 -3.78
CA LEU A 26 -9.88 -1.64 -4.24
C LEU A 26 -9.75 -0.62 -5.37
N PRO A 27 -10.52 -0.67 -6.48
CA PRO A 27 -10.34 0.30 -7.56
C PRO A 27 -10.61 1.74 -7.11
N ALA A 28 -11.55 1.91 -6.19
CA ALA A 28 -11.90 3.21 -5.63
C ALA A 28 -10.89 3.70 -4.58
N LEU A 29 -10.27 2.79 -3.81
CA LEU A 29 -9.22 3.12 -2.84
C LEU A 29 -7.89 3.42 -3.54
N ALA A 30 -7.55 2.64 -4.56
CA ALA A 30 -6.32 2.76 -5.35
C ALA A 30 -6.26 4.12 -6.06
N GLN A 31 -7.38 4.58 -6.63
CA GLN A 31 -7.46 5.88 -7.32
C GLN A 31 -7.58 7.09 -6.38
N LYS A 32 -7.65 6.89 -5.05
CA LYS A 32 -7.64 8.04 -4.14
C LYS A 32 -6.30 8.77 -4.22
N PRO A 33 -6.32 10.12 -4.14
CA PRO A 33 -5.10 10.88 -4.01
C PRO A 33 -4.31 10.43 -2.78
N ALA A 34 -2.99 10.30 -2.94
CA ALA A 34 -2.12 9.89 -1.84
C ALA A 34 -1.99 10.98 -0.76
N PHE A 35 -2.07 12.25 -1.16
CA PHE A 35 -1.95 13.42 -0.30
C PHE A 35 -3.27 14.18 -0.22
N GLN A 36 -3.55 14.85 0.90
CA GLN A 36 -4.84 15.54 1.12
C GLN A 36 -5.12 16.65 0.11
N ASP A 37 -4.08 17.32 -0.36
CA ASP A 37 -4.16 18.41 -1.33
C ASP A 37 -4.34 17.92 -2.78
N GLY A 38 -4.32 16.60 -3.00
CA GLY A 38 -4.40 16.00 -4.32
C GLY A 38 -3.15 16.21 -5.20
N SER A 39 -2.07 16.74 -4.62
CA SER A 39 -0.84 17.01 -5.34
C SER A 39 -0.10 15.73 -5.71
N THR A 40 0.76 15.84 -6.73
CA THR A 40 1.76 14.82 -7.00
C THR A 40 3.04 15.19 -6.26
N ARG A 41 3.59 14.27 -5.49
CA ARG A 41 4.87 14.47 -4.78
C ARG A 41 5.86 13.38 -5.13
N THR A 42 7.14 13.73 -5.04
CA THR A 42 8.24 12.77 -5.16
C THR A 42 8.68 12.37 -3.77
N LEU A 43 8.40 11.12 -3.40
CA LEU A 43 8.89 10.54 -2.15
C LEU A 43 10.18 9.79 -2.40
N GLN A 44 11.10 9.89 -1.45
CA GLN A 44 12.29 9.05 -1.44
C GLN A 44 11.92 7.69 -0.85
N ALA A 45 12.42 6.62 -1.46
CA ALA A 45 12.23 5.27 -0.96
C ALA A 45 13.53 4.46 -1.07
N GLN A 46 13.65 3.41 -0.29
CA GLN A 46 14.67 2.41 -0.41
C GLN A 46 14.01 1.07 -0.69
N ILE A 47 14.18 0.53 -1.90
CA ILE A 47 13.57 -0.73 -2.34
C ILE A 47 14.69 -1.74 -2.57
N ASP A 48 14.63 -2.88 -1.87
CA ASP A 48 15.67 -3.93 -1.93
C ASP A 48 17.09 -3.37 -1.74
N GLY A 49 17.22 -2.44 -0.78
CA GLY A 49 18.48 -1.78 -0.45
C GLY A 49 18.90 -0.63 -1.37
N LYS A 50 18.19 -0.37 -2.46
CA LYS A 50 18.51 0.71 -3.42
C LYS A 50 17.62 1.93 -3.22
N GLU A 51 18.22 3.11 -3.16
CA GLU A 51 17.45 4.37 -3.17
C GLU A 51 16.72 4.55 -4.50
N LYS A 52 15.47 4.98 -4.43
CA LYS A 52 14.58 5.26 -5.55
C LYS A 52 13.69 6.45 -5.24
N GLU A 53 13.46 7.25 -6.26
CA GLU A 53 12.46 8.32 -6.23
C GLU A 53 11.13 7.79 -6.76
N LEU A 54 10.09 7.93 -5.95
CA LEU A 54 8.73 7.53 -6.30
C LEU A 54 7.91 8.80 -6.51
N LYS A 55 7.57 9.09 -7.77
CA LYS A 55 6.53 10.05 -8.09
C LYS A 55 5.17 9.42 -7.77
N VAL A 56 4.45 10.00 -6.82
CA VAL A 56 3.21 9.49 -6.25
C VAL A 56 2.11 10.51 -6.44
N THR A 57 1.03 10.11 -7.12
CA THR A 57 -0.19 10.91 -7.23
C THR A 57 -1.34 10.23 -6.50
N THR A 58 -1.44 8.90 -6.67
CA THR A 58 -2.48 8.08 -6.05
C THR A 58 -1.89 7.05 -5.11
N LEU A 59 -2.72 6.47 -4.25
CA LEU A 59 -2.30 5.35 -3.39
C LEU A 59 -1.87 4.13 -4.22
N ASP A 60 -2.47 3.93 -5.39
CA ASP A 60 -2.09 2.88 -6.35
C ASP A 60 -0.65 3.03 -6.84
N ASP A 61 -0.25 4.26 -7.23
CA ASP A 61 1.11 4.53 -7.70
C ASP A 61 2.13 4.10 -6.65
N LEU A 62 1.84 4.41 -5.38
CA LEU A 62 2.72 4.12 -4.27
C LEU A 62 2.76 2.62 -3.96
N LEU A 63 1.59 1.99 -3.79
CA LEU A 63 1.51 0.57 -3.43
C LEU A 63 2.03 -0.34 -4.53
N THR A 64 1.72 -0.06 -5.80
CA THR A 64 2.25 -0.84 -6.93
C THR A 64 3.79 -0.78 -6.97
N LYS A 65 4.37 0.41 -6.74
CA LYS A 65 5.83 0.57 -6.66
C LYS A 65 6.42 -0.13 -5.45
N MET A 66 5.76 -0.08 -4.29
CA MET A 66 6.23 -0.77 -3.10
C MET A 66 6.10 -2.29 -3.24
N MET A 67 5.00 -2.82 -3.78
CA MET A 67 4.83 -4.25 -4.05
C MET A 67 5.78 -4.79 -5.14
N SER A 68 6.41 -3.92 -5.94
CA SER A 68 7.49 -4.34 -6.85
C SER A 68 8.79 -4.76 -6.14
N THR A 69 8.86 -4.54 -4.82
CA THR A 69 9.97 -4.93 -3.95
C THR A 69 9.98 -6.44 -3.74
N LYS A 70 11.16 -7.07 -3.70
CA LYS A 70 11.26 -8.52 -3.49
C LYS A 70 11.10 -8.96 -2.04
N LYS A 71 11.56 -8.15 -1.08
CA LYS A 71 11.47 -8.49 0.36
C LYS A 71 11.19 -7.30 1.27
N LYS A 72 11.96 -6.21 1.17
CA LYS A 72 11.87 -5.09 2.11
C LYS A 72 11.99 -3.74 1.42
N GLY A 73 11.11 -2.82 1.81
CA GLY A 73 11.06 -1.46 1.32
C GLY A 73 10.99 -0.47 2.48
N ILE A 74 11.54 0.72 2.32
CA ILE A 74 11.37 1.85 3.23
C ILE A 74 10.87 3.03 2.41
N LEU A 75 9.79 3.66 2.84
CA LEU A 75 9.28 4.91 2.27
C LEU A 75 9.57 6.04 3.25
N TYR A 76 10.30 7.05 2.81
CA TYR A 76 10.59 8.23 3.61
C TYR A 76 9.48 9.26 3.40
N LEU A 77 8.81 9.64 4.48
CA LEU A 77 7.71 10.61 4.44
C LEU A 77 8.21 12.04 4.65
N ASP A 78 9.27 12.20 5.44
CA ASP A 78 9.88 13.49 5.75
C ASP A 78 11.27 13.60 5.10
N GLU A 79 11.75 14.83 4.89
CA GLU A 79 13.07 15.12 4.29
C GLU A 79 14.23 14.58 5.14
N ASP A 80 14.04 14.47 6.45
CA ASP A 80 15.01 13.92 7.41
C ASP A 80 15.13 12.39 7.34
N ARG A 81 14.45 11.76 6.37
CA ARG A 81 14.53 10.33 6.05
C ARG A 81 14.32 9.43 7.28
N LYS A 82 15.39 8.83 7.80
CA LYS A 82 15.36 7.94 8.96
C LYS A 82 15.21 8.69 10.28
N GLY A 83 15.56 9.98 10.34
CA GLY A 83 15.34 10.83 11.52
C GLY A 83 13.90 11.30 11.64
N GLY A 84 13.20 11.41 10.50
CA GLY A 84 11.78 11.73 10.43
C GLY A 84 10.89 10.49 10.33
N ARG A 85 9.66 10.70 9.86
CA ARG A 85 8.70 9.63 9.65
C ARG A 85 9.04 8.80 8.43
N ASN A 86 8.96 7.49 8.59
CA ASN A 86 9.16 6.55 7.50
C ASN A 86 8.24 5.33 7.66
N ILE A 87 7.90 4.71 6.53
CA ILE A 87 7.12 3.47 6.50
C ILE A 87 8.05 2.35 6.06
N GLU A 88 8.30 1.39 6.93
CA GLU A 88 8.96 0.14 6.57
C GLU A 88 7.91 -0.87 6.12
N MET A 89 8.17 -1.49 4.98
CA MET A 89 7.37 -2.56 4.41
C MET A 89 8.20 -3.82 4.32
N GLU A 90 7.64 -4.93 4.77
CA GLU A 90 8.21 -6.27 4.63
C GLU A 90 7.17 -7.20 4.01
N LEU A 91 7.56 -7.87 2.93
CA LEU A 91 6.77 -8.89 2.25
C LEU A 91 7.29 -10.26 2.65
N THR A 92 6.39 -11.11 3.14
CA THR A 92 6.66 -12.49 3.53
C THR A 92 5.57 -13.37 2.98
N SER A 93 5.96 -14.51 2.40
CA SER A 93 5.02 -15.51 1.90
C SER A 93 5.24 -16.78 2.71
N ASP A 94 4.16 -17.35 3.22
CA ASP A 94 4.12 -18.72 3.73
C ASP A 94 3.53 -19.64 2.64
N ASP A 95 3.55 -20.97 2.83
CA ASP A 95 3.17 -21.95 1.80
C ASP A 95 1.74 -21.78 1.21
N GLU A 96 0.86 -21.04 1.89
CA GLU A 96 -0.53 -20.82 1.47
C GLU A 96 -0.95 -19.35 1.32
N ASP A 97 -0.27 -18.41 1.98
CA ASP A 97 -0.73 -17.02 2.12
C ASP A 97 0.44 -16.01 1.98
N ASP A 98 0.18 -14.90 1.30
CA ASP A 98 1.05 -13.73 1.22
C ASP A 98 0.73 -12.74 2.34
N TYR A 99 1.78 -12.25 3.01
CA TYR A 99 1.68 -11.27 4.09
C TYR A 99 2.51 -10.02 3.80
N MET A 100 1.95 -8.88 4.19
CA MET A 100 2.64 -7.60 4.20
C MET A 100 2.64 -7.04 5.61
N ARG A 101 3.82 -6.78 6.15
CA ARG A 101 3.99 -6.05 7.40
C ARG A 101 4.37 -4.62 7.10
N LEU A 102 3.62 -3.68 7.66
CA LEU A 102 3.86 -2.25 7.57
C LEU A 102 4.15 -1.69 8.95
N LYS A 103 5.24 -0.95 9.06
CA LYS A 103 5.61 -0.23 10.27
C LYS A 103 5.73 1.25 9.95
N LEU A 104 5.09 2.10 10.75
CA LEU A 104 5.29 3.54 10.73
C LEU A 104 6.25 3.87 11.86
N LEU A 105 7.39 4.44 11.52
CA LEU A 105 8.40 4.89 12.47
C LEU A 105 8.54 6.41 12.41
N HIS A 106 9.06 6.98 13.49
CA HIS A 106 9.58 8.34 13.56
C HIS A 106 10.93 8.26 14.29
N GLY A 107 12.03 8.46 13.55
CA GLY A 107 13.34 8.19 14.12
C GLY A 107 13.50 6.71 14.48
N GLU A 108 13.82 6.44 15.74
CA GLU A 108 13.92 5.09 16.30
C GLU A 108 12.60 4.59 16.92
N GLU A 109 11.59 5.46 17.06
CA GLU A 109 10.31 5.10 17.66
C GLU A 109 9.38 4.46 16.64
N THR A 110 8.82 3.29 16.96
CA THR A 110 7.77 2.65 16.15
C THR A 110 6.41 3.16 16.60
N LEU A 111 5.78 3.99 15.77
CA LEU A 111 4.45 4.56 16.04
C LEU A 111 3.32 3.56 15.79
N ARG A 112 3.46 2.73 14.75
CA ARG A 112 2.52 1.64 14.42
C ARG A 112 3.26 0.47 13.78
N ASP A 113 2.78 -0.73 14.03
CA ASP A 113 3.28 -1.97 13.44
C ASP A 113 2.10 -2.91 13.21
N GLN A 114 1.84 -3.26 11.95
CA GLN A 114 0.71 -4.11 11.59
C GLN A 114 1.07 -5.06 10.45
N GLN A 115 0.64 -6.32 10.59
CA GLN A 115 0.75 -7.33 9.56
C GLN A 115 -0.63 -7.58 8.93
N PHE A 116 -0.66 -7.63 7.61
CA PHE A 116 -1.82 -7.85 6.78
C PHE A 116 -1.63 -9.13 5.99
N ASN A 117 -2.67 -9.95 5.90
CA ASN A 117 -2.72 -11.07 4.95
C ASN A 117 -3.31 -10.52 3.65
N LEU A 118 -2.52 -10.51 2.58
CA LEU A 118 -2.88 -9.91 1.29
C LEU A 118 -3.95 -10.71 0.56
N ASP A 119 -4.01 -12.03 0.75
CA ASP A 119 -5.03 -12.90 0.14
C ASP A 119 -6.41 -12.72 0.76
N LYS A 120 -6.46 -12.40 2.06
CA LYS A 120 -7.70 -12.24 2.83
C LYS A 120 -8.16 -10.78 2.87
N ASP A 121 -7.23 -9.84 2.99
CA ASP A 121 -7.52 -8.41 3.05
C ASP A 121 -6.40 -7.55 2.47
N ILE A 122 -6.46 -7.37 1.16
CA ILE A 122 -5.62 -6.43 0.41
C ILE A 122 -5.96 -4.95 0.67
N SER A 123 -7.08 -4.62 1.33
CA SER A 123 -7.47 -3.23 1.59
C SER A 123 -6.79 -2.62 2.83
N GLY A 124 -6.36 -3.46 3.78
CA GLY A 124 -5.65 -3.04 4.99
C GLY A 124 -4.40 -2.19 4.72
N PRO A 125 -3.48 -2.63 3.85
CA PRO A 125 -2.31 -1.84 3.47
C PRO A 125 -2.64 -0.45 2.91
N PHE A 126 -3.66 -0.33 2.05
CA PHE A 126 -4.11 0.96 1.51
C PHE A 126 -4.57 1.90 2.62
N HIS A 127 -5.33 1.38 3.59
CA HIS A 127 -5.80 2.18 4.70
C HIS A 127 -4.64 2.64 5.59
N PHE A 128 -3.73 1.74 5.94
CA PHE A 128 -2.55 2.07 6.75
C PHE A 128 -1.73 3.19 6.12
N ILE A 129 -1.39 3.07 4.83
CA ILE A 129 -0.59 4.05 4.12
C ILE A 129 -1.34 5.37 3.97
N SER A 130 -2.64 5.33 3.66
CA SER A 130 -3.47 6.53 3.58
C SER A 130 -3.54 7.30 4.90
N GLU A 131 -3.57 6.60 6.03
CA GLU A 131 -3.53 7.24 7.34
C GLU A 131 -2.14 7.83 7.64
N ALA A 132 -1.07 7.10 7.32
CA ALA A 132 0.30 7.57 7.52
C ALA A 132 0.65 8.80 6.67
N LEU A 133 0.08 8.90 5.46
CA LEU A 133 0.25 10.05 4.56
C LEU A 133 -0.67 11.23 4.88
N ARG A 134 -1.61 11.09 5.83
CA ARG A 134 -2.56 12.16 6.16
C ARG A 134 -1.85 13.43 6.61
N ASP A 135 -0.73 13.28 7.30
CA ASP A 135 0.03 14.36 7.91
C ASP A 135 1.30 14.70 7.12
N VAL A 136 1.35 14.33 5.84
CA VAL A 136 2.45 14.59 4.89
C VAL A 136 1.97 15.61 3.88
#